data_AF-A0A842MS35-F1
#
_entry.id   AF-A0A842MS35-F1
#
_cell.length_a   1.000
_cell.length_b   1.000
_cell.length_c   1.000
_cell.angle_alpha   90.00
_cell.angle_beta   90.00
_cell.angle_gamma   90.00
#
_symmetry.space_group_name_H-M   'P 1'
#
loop_
_entity.id
_entity.type
_entity.pdbx_description
1 polymer ?
#
loop_
_entity_poly.entity_id
_entity_poly.type
_entity_poly.pdbx_seq_one_letter_code
_entity_poly.pdbx_strand_id
1 'polypeptide(L)'
;LAVKRDTWLDHATRALAVIGWSLPSFWLGIVLLAFFYGGLGIFAPGRLSPWAQALVRTGEFKVYTGLYTIDAILNLNGAVLLDALSHLVLPVITLTIINVAVIMRIMRSSMLEQLNKTYVTAARARGLDEKTVIDKHVTKNAIIPVITLSGLLIAGMLSGMVITETIFEFKGVGYFAAHAATQLDIPAVLGFALMAGILFAVANLVVDILYAYIDPRIRLG
;
A
#
# COMPACT_ATOMS: atom_id res chain seq x y z
N LEU A 1 11.30 1.14 21.52
CA LEU A 1 12.32 1.32 22.57
C LEU A 1 11.66 1.98 23.78
N ALA A 2 11.44 1.23 24.85
CA ALA A 2 10.63 1.60 26.00
C ALA A 2 11.45 1.60 27.30
N VAL A 3 12.70 2.05 27.24
CA VAL A 3 13.65 1.94 28.38
C VAL A 3 14.10 3.31 28.93
N LYS A 4 13.69 4.43 28.33
CA LYS A 4 13.87 5.79 28.90
C LYS A 4 12.62 6.62 28.71
N ARG A 5 11.65 6.46 29.60
CA ARG A 5 10.47 7.32 29.67
C ARG A 5 10.86 8.68 30.28
N ASP A 6 10.36 9.76 29.68
CA ASP A 6 10.34 11.14 30.20
C ASP A 6 11.66 11.93 30.18
N THR A 7 12.58 11.59 29.27
CA THR A 7 13.69 12.48 28.90
C THR A 7 13.24 13.55 27.88
N TRP A 8 13.86 14.74 27.90
CA TRP A 8 13.63 15.79 26.89
C TRP A 8 13.85 15.29 25.44
N LEU A 9 14.78 14.34 25.27
CA LEU A 9 15.01 13.60 24.02
C LEU A 9 13.80 12.73 23.61
N ASP A 10 13.06 12.18 24.57
CA ASP A 10 11.86 11.36 24.34
C ASP A 10 10.62 12.24 24.03
N HIS A 11 10.58 13.46 24.55
CA HIS A 11 9.63 14.48 24.11
C HIS A 11 9.98 15.02 22.72
N ALA A 12 11.27 15.23 22.42
CA ALA A 12 11.72 15.66 21.10
C ALA A 12 11.45 14.59 20.04
N THR A 13 11.69 13.31 20.31
CA THR A 13 11.37 12.21 19.39
C THR A 13 9.86 12.01 19.25
N ARG A 14 9.06 12.19 20.31
CA ARG A 14 7.59 12.16 20.22
C ARG A 14 7.05 13.36 19.45
N ALA A 15 7.59 14.55 19.64
CA ALA A 15 7.23 15.75 18.87
C ALA A 15 7.64 15.62 17.40
N LEU A 16 8.86 15.15 17.11
CA LEU A 16 9.30 14.78 15.76
C LEU A 16 8.46 13.66 15.15
N ALA A 17 8.01 12.70 15.96
CA ALA A 17 7.15 11.62 15.49
C ALA A 17 5.71 12.09 15.25
N VAL A 18 5.19 13.09 15.98
CA VAL A 18 3.86 13.69 15.78
C VAL A 18 3.89 14.68 14.60
N ILE A 19 4.94 15.48 14.47
CA ILE A 19 5.22 16.27 13.26
C ILE A 19 5.43 15.34 12.07
N GLY A 20 6.13 14.22 12.28
CA GLY A 20 6.31 13.10 11.36
C GLY A 20 5.02 12.39 10.97
N TRP A 21 4.09 12.24 11.91
CA TRP A 21 2.73 11.74 11.67
C TRP A 21 1.88 12.75 10.89
N SER A 22 2.29 14.03 10.92
CA SER A 22 1.76 15.10 10.10
C SER A 22 2.47 15.20 8.75
N LEU A 23 3.55 14.44 8.49
CA LEU A 23 4.21 14.38 7.19
C LEU A 23 3.34 13.49 6.31
N PRO A 24 2.53 14.08 5.43
CA PRO A 24 1.56 13.31 4.68
C PRO A 24 2.31 12.44 3.69
N SER A 25 1.64 11.47 3.07
CA SER A 25 2.24 10.54 2.10
C SER A 25 3.14 11.23 1.06
N PHE A 26 2.82 12.50 0.74
CA PHE A 26 3.62 13.29 -0.16
C PHE A 26 5.03 13.59 0.31
N TRP A 27 5.22 13.91 1.59
CA TRP A 27 6.51 14.36 2.10
C TRP A 27 7.51 13.20 2.08
N LEU A 28 7.06 12.01 2.47
CA LEU A 28 7.87 10.80 2.38
C LEU A 28 8.31 10.56 0.93
N GLY A 29 7.38 10.69 -0.03
CA GLY A 29 7.71 10.57 -1.45
C GLY A 29 8.73 11.60 -1.93
N ILE A 30 8.58 12.87 -1.54
CA ILE A 30 9.52 13.95 -1.88
C ILE A 30 10.90 13.70 -1.27
N VAL A 31 10.98 13.26 -0.02
CA VAL A 31 12.27 12.96 0.63
C VAL A 31 12.96 11.77 -0.02
N LEU A 32 12.19 10.73 -0.36
CA LEU A 32 12.71 9.58 -1.10
C LEU A 32 13.25 10.02 -2.47
N LEU A 33 12.53 10.87 -3.21
CA LEU A 33 13.03 11.44 -4.46
C LEU A 33 14.27 12.31 -4.25
N ALA A 34 14.27 13.20 -3.27
CA ALA A 34 15.41 14.07 -2.99
C ALA A 34 16.67 13.28 -2.65
N PHE A 35 16.53 12.20 -1.87
CA PHE A 35 17.65 11.37 -1.46
C PHE A 35 18.12 10.42 -2.57
N PHE A 36 17.22 9.60 -3.12
CA PHE A 36 17.57 8.57 -4.09
C PHE A 36 17.80 9.14 -5.48
N TYR A 37 16.90 9.97 -5.98
CA TYR A 37 17.05 10.55 -7.31
C TYR A 37 17.94 11.81 -7.27
N GLY A 38 17.65 12.76 -6.39
CA GLY A 38 18.40 14.02 -6.30
C GLY A 38 19.83 13.87 -5.78
N GLY A 39 20.04 13.01 -4.78
CA GLY A 39 21.35 12.79 -4.16
C GLY A 39 22.18 11.70 -4.83
N LEU A 40 21.57 10.53 -5.06
CA LEU A 40 22.26 9.34 -5.58
C LEU A 40 22.11 9.13 -7.09
N GLY A 41 21.20 9.85 -7.76
CA GLY A 41 20.95 9.69 -9.20
C GLY A 41 20.26 8.37 -9.58
N ILE A 42 19.65 7.66 -8.63
CA ILE A 42 18.99 6.36 -8.83
C ILE A 42 17.48 6.46 -8.64
N PHE A 43 16.74 5.57 -9.29
CA PHE A 43 15.27 5.51 -9.27
C PHE A 43 14.61 6.82 -9.72
N ALA A 44 14.73 7.11 -11.02
CA ALA A 44 14.11 8.30 -11.60
C ALA A 44 12.57 8.26 -11.47
N PRO A 45 11.92 9.44 -11.35
CA PRO A 45 10.47 9.53 -11.46
C PRO A 45 10.02 9.25 -12.90
N GLY A 46 8.73 8.95 -13.06
CA GLY A 46 8.11 8.58 -14.33
C GLY A 46 7.90 7.07 -14.44
N ARG A 47 7.57 6.61 -15.65
CA ARG A 47 7.27 5.17 -15.91
C ARG A 47 8.43 4.43 -16.58
N LEU A 48 9.26 5.17 -17.30
CA LEU A 48 10.39 4.69 -18.08
C LEU A 48 11.40 5.83 -18.23
N SER A 49 12.67 5.49 -18.33
CA SER A 49 13.73 6.46 -18.63
C SER A 49 13.66 6.93 -20.09
N PRO A 50 14.32 8.06 -20.44
CA PRO A 50 14.27 8.60 -21.81
C PRO A 50 14.73 7.63 -22.89
N TRP A 51 15.73 6.78 -22.61
CA TRP A 51 16.22 5.79 -23.58
C TRP A 51 15.20 4.65 -23.80
N ALA A 52 14.54 4.19 -22.73
CA ALA A 52 13.52 3.15 -22.83
C ALA A 52 12.26 3.69 -23.52
N GLN A 53 11.88 4.94 -23.25
CA GLN A 53 10.80 5.62 -23.96
C GLN A 53 11.10 5.78 -25.46
N ALA A 54 12.35 6.08 -25.83
CA ALA A 54 12.74 6.17 -27.24
C ALA A 54 12.54 4.82 -27.96
N LEU A 55 12.96 3.72 -27.33
CA LEU A 55 12.76 2.36 -27.87
C LEU A 55 11.28 1.98 -28.02
N VAL A 56 10.43 2.45 -27.11
CA VAL A 56 8.97 2.27 -27.22
C VAL A 56 8.40 3.04 -28.42
N ARG A 57 8.96 4.22 -28.72
CA ARG A 57 8.51 5.07 -29.84
C ARG A 57 9.02 4.63 -31.21
N THR A 58 10.17 3.96 -31.29
CA THR A 58 10.73 3.48 -32.57
C THR A 58 9.96 2.31 -33.16
N GLY A 59 9.04 1.70 -32.41
CA GLY A 59 8.18 0.60 -32.87
C GLY A 59 8.81 -0.80 -32.72
N GLU A 60 10.03 -0.89 -32.19
CA GLU A 60 10.67 -2.17 -31.86
C GLU A 60 10.05 -2.84 -30.62
N PHE A 61 9.37 -2.07 -29.78
CA PHE A 61 8.65 -2.56 -28.61
C PHE A 61 7.14 -2.52 -28.83
N LYS A 62 6.48 -3.66 -28.73
CA LYS A 62 5.03 -3.77 -28.85
C LYS A 62 4.34 -3.55 -27.51
N VAL A 63 3.46 -2.56 -27.43
CA VAL A 63 2.63 -2.30 -26.24
C VAL A 63 1.37 -3.16 -26.33
N TYR A 64 1.27 -4.20 -25.50
CA TYR A 64 0.11 -5.11 -25.48
C TYR A 64 -0.92 -4.68 -24.45
N THR A 65 -0.47 -4.41 -23.23
CA THR A 65 -1.31 -4.18 -22.06
C THR A 65 -1.29 -2.71 -21.60
N GLY A 66 -0.24 -1.96 -21.95
CA GLY A 66 0.02 -0.63 -21.41
C GLY A 66 0.72 -0.65 -20.06
N LEU A 67 0.99 -1.84 -19.49
CA LEU A 67 1.86 -2.03 -18.34
C LEU A 67 3.26 -2.38 -18.84
N TYR A 68 4.17 -1.41 -18.84
CA TYR A 68 5.52 -1.59 -19.38
C TYR A 68 6.31 -2.74 -18.74
N THR A 69 6.02 -3.11 -17.49
CA THR A 69 6.62 -4.29 -16.84
C THR A 69 6.17 -5.60 -17.49
N ILE A 70 4.87 -5.75 -17.74
CA ILE A 70 4.32 -6.95 -18.40
C ILE A 70 4.72 -6.94 -19.87
N ASP A 71 4.58 -5.80 -20.54
CA ASP A 71 4.94 -5.66 -21.94
C ASP A 71 6.44 -5.93 -22.15
N ALA A 72 7.33 -5.55 -21.23
CA ALA A 72 8.74 -5.88 -21.33
C ALA A 72 9.03 -7.39 -21.22
N ILE A 73 8.29 -8.10 -20.37
CA ILE A 73 8.37 -9.56 -20.29
C ILE A 73 7.87 -10.18 -21.60
N LEU A 74 6.76 -9.69 -22.15
CA LEU A 74 6.18 -10.19 -23.40
C LEU A 74 7.07 -9.91 -24.63
N ASN A 75 7.80 -8.78 -24.63
CA ASN A 75 8.79 -8.46 -25.66
C ASN A 75 10.16 -9.11 -25.40
N LEU A 76 10.31 -9.92 -24.33
CA LEU A 76 11.57 -10.53 -23.91
C LEU A 76 12.72 -9.51 -23.74
N ASN A 77 12.38 -8.27 -23.35
CA ASN A 77 13.35 -7.19 -23.20
C ASN A 77 13.70 -6.96 -21.74
N GLY A 78 14.78 -7.60 -21.29
CA GLY A 78 15.27 -7.49 -19.91
C GLY A 78 15.71 -6.08 -19.52
N ALA A 79 16.20 -5.26 -20.47
CA ALA A 79 16.63 -3.90 -20.18
C ALA A 79 15.45 -3.00 -19.83
N VAL A 80 14.38 -3.04 -20.63
CA VAL A 80 13.15 -2.27 -20.37
C VAL A 80 12.44 -2.79 -19.11
N LEU A 81 12.52 -4.09 -18.82
CA LEU A 81 11.96 -4.66 -17.60
C LEU A 81 12.64 -4.09 -16.35
N LEU A 82 13.99 -4.11 -16.32
CA LEU A 82 14.75 -3.56 -15.19
C LEU A 82 14.51 -2.07 -15.02
N ASP A 83 14.43 -1.33 -16.13
CA ASP A 83 14.09 0.09 -16.13
C ASP A 83 12.69 0.32 -15.52
N ALA A 84 11.66 -0.36 -16.03
CA ALA A 84 10.29 -0.23 -15.55
C ALA A 84 10.16 -0.61 -14.07
N LEU A 85 10.85 -1.66 -13.61
CA LEU A 85 10.87 -2.05 -12.20
C LEU A 85 11.55 -1.00 -11.32
N SER A 86 12.65 -0.39 -11.78
CA SER A 86 13.36 0.63 -11.01
C SER A 86 12.49 1.87 -10.74
N HIS A 87 11.63 2.24 -11.68
CA HIS A 87 10.68 3.36 -11.53
C HIS A 87 9.53 3.05 -10.56
N LEU A 88 9.24 1.77 -10.29
CA LEU A 88 8.24 1.35 -9.30
C LEU A 88 8.78 1.33 -7.87
N VAL A 89 10.09 1.28 -7.67
CA VAL A 89 10.71 1.08 -6.34
C VAL A 89 10.26 2.15 -5.34
N LEU A 90 10.44 3.43 -5.67
CA LEU A 90 10.12 4.51 -4.72
C LEU A 90 8.61 4.66 -4.46
N PRO A 91 7.71 4.65 -5.48
CA PRO A 91 6.28 4.62 -5.23
C PRO A 91 5.86 3.45 -4.35
N VAL A 92 6.33 2.23 -4.66
CA VAL A 92 5.97 1.03 -3.89
C VAL A 92 6.45 1.13 -2.46
N ILE A 93 7.71 1.51 -2.22
CA ILE A 93 8.25 1.71 -0.86
C ILE A 93 7.41 2.73 -0.09
N THR A 94 7.06 3.85 -0.71
CA THR A 94 6.24 4.91 -0.08
C THR A 94 4.90 4.34 0.38
N LEU A 95 4.20 3.61 -0.50
CA LEU A 95 2.90 3.03 -0.18
C LEU A 95 3.01 1.89 0.82
N THR A 96 4.03 1.04 0.71
CA THR A 96 4.27 -0.05 1.65
C THR A 96 4.50 0.49 3.06
N ILE A 97 5.37 1.48 3.24
CA ILE A 97 5.65 2.06 4.56
C ILE A 97 4.36 2.57 5.21
N ILE A 98 3.54 3.31 4.47
CA ILE A 98 2.31 3.92 4.99
C ILE A 98 1.27 2.85 5.34
N ASN A 99 1.01 1.91 4.44
CA ASN A 99 -0.01 0.89 4.65
C ASN A 99 0.40 -0.14 5.71
N VAL A 100 1.68 -0.54 5.75
CA VAL A 100 2.21 -1.45 6.77
C VAL A 100 2.10 -0.82 8.16
N ALA A 101 2.36 0.48 8.32
CA ALA A 101 2.19 1.16 9.60
C ALA A 101 0.75 1.08 10.13
N VAL A 102 -0.24 1.26 9.24
CA VAL A 102 -1.67 1.14 9.56
C VAL A 102 -2.01 -0.31 9.94
N ILE A 103 -1.61 -1.28 9.12
CA ILE A 103 -1.84 -2.71 9.35
C ILE A 103 -1.22 -3.16 10.69
N MET A 104 0.03 -2.76 10.97
CA MET A 104 0.74 -3.08 12.20
C MET A 104 0.03 -2.52 13.44
N ARG A 105 -0.49 -1.29 13.35
CA ARG A 105 -1.25 -0.67 14.44
C ARG A 105 -2.51 -1.46 14.77
N ILE A 106 -3.25 -1.88 13.75
CA ILE A 106 -4.49 -2.64 13.91
C ILE A 106 -4.20 -4.06 14.40
N MET A 107 -3.19 -4.73 13.84
CA MET A 107 -2.75 -6.04 14.32
C MET A 107 -2.38 -6.01 15.80
N ARG A 108 -1.60 -5.01 16.22
CA ARG A 108 -1.23 -4.82 17.63
C ARG A 108 -2.45 -4.64 18.52
N SER A 109 -3.40 -3.78 18.13
CA SER A 109 -4.63 -3.55 18.90
C SER A 109 -5.45 -4.83 19.01
N SER A 110 -5.61 -5.56 17.91
CA SER A 110 -6.39 -6.79 17.89
C SER A 110 -5.74 -7.90 18.72
N MET A 111 -4.41 -8.06 18.64
CA MET A 111 -3.66 -8.99 19.50
C MET A 111 -3.87 -8.71 20.99
N LEU A 112 -3.78 -7.43 21.40
CA LEU A 112 -4.00 -7.04 22.80
C LEU A 112 -5.42 -7.33 23.26
N GLU A 113 -6.43 -7.10 22.41
CA GLU A 113 -7.81 -7.45 22.75
C GLU A 113 -7.99 -8.96 22.89
N GLN A 114 -7.45 -9.74 21.95
CA GLN A 114 -7.58 -11.20 21.93
C GLN A 114 -6.89 -11.86 23.13
N LEU A 115 -5.73 -11.35 23.57
CA LEU A 115 -5.00 -11.85 24.75
C LEU A 115 -5.79 -11.76 26.06
N ASN A 116 -6.76 -10.85 26.15
CA ASN A 116 -7.59 -10.64 27.33
C ASN A 116 -8.89 -11.48 27.33
N LYS A 117 -9.11 -12.34 26.33
CA LYS A 117 -10.34 -13.16 26.23
C LYS A 117 -10.22 -14.46 27.02
N THR A 118 -11.36 -14.93 27.54
CA THR A 118 -11.45 -16.14 28.38
C THR A 118 -10.90 -17.41 27.73
N TYR A 119 -11.00 -17.55 26.40
CA TYR A 119 -10.45 -18.71 25.69
C TYR A 119 -8.92 -18.82 25.81
N VAL A 120 -8.22 -17.69 25.97
CA VAL A 120 -6.76 -17.65 26.18
C VAL A 120 -6.42 -18.18 27.57
N THR A 121 -7.15 -17.72 28.60
CA THR A 121 -6.99 -18.24 29.97
C THR A 121 -7.29 -19.73 30.04
N ALA A 122 -8.33 -20.20 29.36
CA ALA A 122 -8.67 -21.63 29.28
C ALA A 122 -7.58 -22.44 28.55
N ALA A 123 -7.00 -21.89 27.48
CA ALA A 123 -5.89 -22.51 26.76
C ALA A 123 -4.64 -22.66 27.63
N ARG A 124 -4.29 -21.62 28.41
CA ARG A 124 -3.19 -21.65 29.39
C ARG A 124 -3.46 -22.64 30.52
N ALA A 125 -4.70 -22.69 31.04
CA ALA A 125 -5.09 -23.63 32.10
C ALA A 125 -5.02 -25.10 31.65
N ARG A 126 -5.14 -25.36 30.34
CA ARG A 126 -4.94 -26.69 29.74
C ARG A 126 -3.47 -27.07 29.57
N GLY A 127 -2.52 -26.22 29.98
CA GLY A 127 -1.09 -26.49 29.90
C GLY A 127 -0.48 -26.27 28.50
N LEU A 128 -1.17 -25.57 27.60
CA LEU A 128 -0.58 -25.18 26.31
C LEU A 128 0.54 -24.18 26.51
N ASP A 129 1.63 -24.34 25.75
CA ASP A 129 2.75 -23.41 25.76
C ASP A 129 2.34 -22.04 25.17
N GLU A 130 2.97 -20.97 25.65
CA GLU A 130 2.60 -19.60 25.30
C GLU A 130 2.72 -19.34 23.78
N LYS A 131 3.68 -19.99 23.10
CA LYS A 131 3.85 -19.87 21.66
C LYS A 131 2.67 -20.48 20.89
N THR A 132 2.23 -21.68 21.27
CA THR A 132 1.02 -22.29 20.69
C THR A 132 -0.24 -21.48 20.97
N VAL A 133 -0.37 -20.88 22.16
CA VAL A 133 -1.49 -19.97 22.47
C VAL A 133 -1.46 -18.75 21.54
N ILE A 134 -0.32 -18.09 21.41
CA ILE A 134 -0.16 -16.88 20.60
C ILE A 134 -0.34 -17.18 19.11
N ASP A 135 0.44 -18.11 18.54
CA ASP A 135 0.49 -18.33 17.09
C ASP A 135 -0.81 -18.96 16.57
N LYS A 136 -1.35 -19.96 17.29
CA LYS A 136 -2.48 -20.76 16.78
C LYS A 136 -3.85 -20.24 17.19
N HIS A 137 -3.96 -19.60 18.37
CA HIS A 137 -5.25 -19.17 18.91
C HIS A 137 -5.43 -17.65 18.80
N VAL A 138 -4.51 -16.88 19.38
CA VAL A 138 -4.64 -15.41 19.44
C VAL A 138 -4.46 -14.79 18.05
N THR A 139 -3.37 -15.12 17.36
CA THR A 139 -3.02 -14.54 16.05
C THR A 139 -4.08 -14.85 14.99
N LYS A 140 -4.62 -16.07 14.99
CA LYS A 140 -5.69 -16.48 14.07
C LYS A 140 -6.98 -15.66 14.24
N ASN A 141 -7.32 -15.25 15.47
CA ASN A 141 -8.48 -14.39 15.70
C ASN A 141 -8.13 -12.89 15.49
N ALA A 142 -6.88 -12.51 15.73
CA ALA A 142 -6.43 -11.12 15.60
C ALA A 142 -6.18 -10.67 14.15
N ILE A 143 -5.96 -11.62 13.21
CA ILE A 143 -5.74 -11.32 11.80
C ILE A 143 -7.04 -10.97 11.05
N ILE A 144 -8.22 -11.31 11.60
CA ILE A 144 -9.52 -11.07 10.97
C ILE A 144 -9.70 -9.58 10.58
N PRO A 145 -9.58 -8.61 11.51
CA PRO A 145 -9.68 -7.19 11.15
C PRO A 145 -8.58 -6.71 10.19
N VAL A 146 -7.40 -7.35 10.25
CA VAL A 146 -6.25 -7.02 9.40
C VAL A 146 -6.53 -7.38 7.95
N ILE A 147 -7.15 -8.53 7.69
CA ILE A 147 -7.51 -8.97 6.33
C ILE A 147 -8.52 -8.01 5.71
N THR A 148 -9.59 -7.68 6.44
CA THR A 148 -10.62 -6.75 5.98
C THR A 148 -10.02 -5.39 5.64
N LEU A 149 -9.18 -4.85 6.53
CA LEU A 149 -8.54 -3.57 6.29
C LEU A 149 -7.55 -3.62 5.13
N SER A 150 -6.77 -4.69 5.00
CA SER A 150 -5.82 -4.86 3.89
C SER A 150 -6.56 -4.87 2.56
N GLY A 151 -7.70 -5.55 2.49
CA GLY A 151 -8.58 -5.55 1.33
C GLY A 151 -9.07 -4.15 0.96
N LEU A 152 -9.54 -3.39 1.95
CA LEU A 152 -10.00 -2.02 1.76
C LEU A 152 -8.88 -1.09 1.27
N LEU A 153 -7.66 -1.23 1.81
CA LEU A 153 -6.51 -0.44 1.39
C LEU A 153 -6.10 -0.76 -0.06
N ILE A 154 -6.11 -2.03 -0.45
CA ILE A 154 -5.85 -2.46 -1.83
C ILE A 154 -6.92 -1.91 -2.78
N ALA A 155 -8.21 -2.01 -2.40
CA ALA A 155 -9.31 -1.45 -3.17
C ALA A 155 -9.13 0.07 -3.40
N GLY A 156 -8.79 0.81 -2.34
CA GLY A 156 -8.49 2.24 -2.44
C GLY A 156 -7.31 2.55 -3.37
N MET A 157 -6.26 1.72 -3.34
CA MET A 157 -5.12 1.88 -4.23
C MET A 157 -5.47 1.67 -5.70
N LEU A 158 -6.36 0.72 -6.01
CA LEU A 158 -6.81 0.48 -7.37
C LEU A 158 -7.69 1.61 -7.92
N SER A 159 -8.43 2.30 -7.05
CA SER A 159 -9.25 3.45 -7.45
C SER A 159 -8.42 4.70 -7.82
N GLY A 160 -7.12 4.72 -7.52
CA GLY A 160 -6.18 5.76 -7.93
C GLY A 160 -5.45 6.43 -6.76
N MET A 161 -4.15 6.68 -6.94
CA MET A 161 -3.26 7.15 -5.88
C MET A 161 -2.77 8.58 -6.17
N VAL A 162 -3.72 9.51 -6.29
CA VAL A 162 -3.52 10.90 -6.77
C VAL A 162 -2.20 11.51 -6.32
N ILE A 163 -1.95 11.53 -5.00
CA ILE A 163 -0.75 12.15 -4.42
C ILE A 163 0.52 11.44 -4.87
N THR A 164 0.55 10.11 -4.81
CA THR A 164 1.73 9.31 -5.13
C THR A 164 2.03 9.36 -6.63
N GLU A 165 1.01 9.25 -7.46
CA GLU A 165 1.12 9.36 -8.92
C GLU A 165 1.65 10.72 -9.36
N THR A 166 1.26 11.79 -8.66
CA THR A 166 1.73 13.16 -8.97
C THR A 166 3.20 13.34 -8.61
N ILE A 167 3.61 12.88 -7.43
CA ILE A 167 4.97 13.12 -6.90
C ILE A 167 6.01 12.32 -7.68
N PHE A 168 5.71 11.06 -7.97
CA PHE A 168 6.61 10.21 -8.72
C PHE A 168 6.46 10.35 -10.23
N GLU A 169 5.65 11.30 -10.70
CA GLU A 169 5.25 11.45 -12.11
C GLU A 169 4.78 10.15 -12.78
N PHE A 170 4.30 9.20 -11.96
CA PHE A 170 3.78 7.92 -12.41
C PHE A 170 2.32 8.10 -12.77
N LYS A 171 2.08 8.70 -13.95
CA LYS A 171 0.74 9.08 -14.41
C LYS A 171 -0.17 7.85 -14.54
N GLY A 172 -1.17 7.77 -13.67
CA GLY A 172 -2.24 6.78 -13.67
C GLY A 172 -3.62 7.43 -13.65
N VAL A 173 -4.62 6.67 -13.16
CA VAL A 173 -6.02 7.12 -13.10
C VAL A 173 -6.25 8.20 -12.05
N GLY A 174 -5.50 8.19 -10.94
CA GLY A 174 -5.60 9.22 -9.92
C GLY A 174 -5.06 10.57 -10.40
N TYR A 175 -3.91 10.56 -11.07
CA TYR A 175 -3.33 11.73 -11.73
C TYR A 175 -4.28 12.29 -12.78
N PHE A 176 -4.87 11.43 -13.62
CA PHE A 176 -5.86 11.85 -14.61
C PHE A 176 -7.04 12.58 -13.96
N ALA A 177 -7.60 12.02 -12.88
CA ALA A 177 -8.71 12.64 -12.15
C ALA A 177 -8.35 14.01 -11.57
N ALA A 178 -7.18 14.12 -10.95
CA ALA A 178 -6.71 15.39 -10.41
C ALA A 178 -6.47 16.44 -11.50
N HIS A 179 -5.89 16.01 -12.62
CA HIS A 179 -5.64 16.89 -13.75
C HIS A 179 -6.96 17.40 -14.37
N ALA A 180 -7.93 16.50 -14.58
CA ALA A 180 -9.26 16.86 -15.06
C ALA A 180 -9.97 17.86 -14.12
N ALA A 181 -9.86 17.65 -12.80
CA ALA A 181 -10.41 18.56 -11.81
C ALA A 181 -9.79 19.96 -11.87
N THR A 182 -8.46 20.05 -12.07
CA THR A 182 -7.79 21.35 -12.24
C THR A 182 -8.15 22.07 -13.53
N GLN A 183 -8.54 21.34 -14.58
CA GLN A 183 -9.02 21.90 -15.84
C GLN A 183 -10.53 22.18 -15.86
N LEU A 184 -11.24 21.94 -14.75
CA LEU A 184 -12.70 22.05 -14.66
C LEU A 184 -13.44 21.17 -15.68
N ASP A 185 -12.85 20.03 -16.06
CA ASP A 185 -13.49 19.02 -16.91
C ASP A 185 -14.45 18.17 -16.07
N ILE A 186 -15.66 18.70 -15.86
CA ILE A 186 -16.71 18.07 -15.05
C ILE A 186 -17.08 16.68 -15.60
N PRO A 187 -17.27 16.47 -16.92
CA PRO A 187 -17.52 15.14 -17.47
C PRO A 187 -16.44 14.11 -17.12
N ALA A 188 -15.15 14.46 -17.25
CA ALA A 188 -14.06 13.55 -16.94
C ALA A 188 -13.98 13.21 -15.44
N VAL A 189 -14.19 14.19 -14.56
CA VAL A 189 -14.23 13.97 -13.10
C VAL A 189 -15.40 13.06 -12.70
N LEU A 190 -16.59 13.27 -13.28
CA LEU A 190 -17.75 12.41 -13.03
C LEU A 190 -17.53 10.99 -13.55
N GLY A 191 -16.94 10.84 -14.74
CA GLY A 191 -16.57 9.54 -15.29
C GLY A 191 -15.59 8.78 -14.39
N PHE A 192 -14.57 9.48 -13.89
CA PHE A 192 -13.64 8.91 -12.90
C PHE A 192 -14.36 8.51 -11.61
N ALA A 193 -15.24 9.36 -11.06
CA ALA A 193 -15.96 9.07 -9.82
C ALA A 193 -16.83 7.81 -9.96
N LEU A 194 -17.54 7.66 -11.08
CA LEU A 194 -18.33 6.46 -11.37
C LEU A 194 -17.45 5.21 -11.51
N MET A 195 -16.36 5.30 -12.28
CA MET A 195 -15.40 4.20 -12.45
C MET A 195 -14.80 3.78 -11.11
N ALA A 196 -14.33 4.74 -10.31
CA ALA A 196 -13.74 4.49 -9.00
C ALA A 196 -14.75 3.87 -8.04
N GLY A 197 -16.02 4.31 -8.07
CA GLY A 197 -17.10 3.74 -7.27
C GLY A 197 -17.40 2.28 -7.64
N ILE A 198 -17.52 1.97 -8.94
CA ILE A 198 -17.71 0.60 -9.43
C ILE A 198 -16.54 -0.29 -9.02
N LEU A 199 -15.32 0.18 -9.26
CA LEU A 199 -14.12 -0.59 -8.97
C LEU A 199 -13.95 -0.86 -7.47
N PHE A 200 -14.25 0.14 -6.64
CA PHE A 200 -14.24 0.00 -5.18
C PHE A 200 -15.33 -0.97 -4.69
N ALA A 201 -16.53 -0.92 -5.27
CA ALA A 201 -17.61 -1.86 -4.95
C ALA A 201 -17.24 -3.31 -5.31
N VAL A 202 -16.67 -3.52 -6.50
CA VAL A 202 -16.18 -4.84 -6.94
C VAL A 202 -15.04 -5.33 -6.03
N ALA A 203 -14.09 -4.47 -5.70
CA ALA A 203 -12.98 -4.83 -4.83
C ALA A 203 -13.46 -5.20 -3.42
N ASN A 204 -14.39 -4.44 -2.82
CA ASN A 204 -14.98 -4.82 -1.54
C ASN A 204 -15.73 -6.14 -1.61
N LEU A 205 -16.49 -6.39 -2.68
CA LEU A 205 -17.16 -7.67 -2.87
C LEU A 205 -16.16 -8.83 -2.89
N VAL A 206 -15.01 -8.67 -3.56
CA VAL A 206 -13.93 -9.68 -3.56
C VAL A 206 -13.39 -9.88 -2.13
N VAL A 207 -13.18 -8.81 -1.37
CA VAL A 207 -12.71 -8.88 0.02
C VAL A 207 -13.71 -9.60 0.91
N ASP A 208 -15.00 -9.32 0.77
CA ASP A 208 -16.05 -9.98 1.54
C ASP A 208 -16.15 -11.48 1.21
N ILE A 209 -15.99 -11.86 -0.07
CA ILE A 209 -15.93 -13.26 -0.50
C ILE A 209 -14.69 -13.95 0.08
N LEU A 210 -13.52 -13.31 0.02
CA LEU A 210 -12.28 -13.83 0.61
C LEU A 210 -12.43 -14.00 2.13
N TYR A 211 -13.08 -13.05 2.79
CA TYR A 211 -13.38 -13.13 4.22
C TYR A 211 -14.28 -14.32 4.53
N ALA A 212 -15.35 -14.52 3.76
CA ALA A 212 -16.26 -15.65 3.92
C ALA A 212 -15.58 -17.01 3.67
N TYR A 213 -14.57 -17.06 2.80
CA TYR A 213 -13.77 -18.27 2.59
C TYR A 213 -12.81 -18.55 3.76
N ILE A 214 -12.23 -17.50 4.36
CA ILE A 214 -11.23 -17.62 5.42
C ILE A 214 -11.86 -17.85 6.80
N ASP A 215 -13.06 -17.33 7.06
CA ASP A 215 -13.77 -17.54 8.33
C ASP A 215 -14.87 -18.63 8.21
N PRO A 216 -14.58 -19.89 8.61
CA PRO A 216 -15.57 -20.97 8.61
C PRO A 216 -16.67 -20.81 9.67
N ARG A 217 -16.64 -19.79 10.55
CA ARG A 217 -17.67 -19.58 11.58
C ARG A 217 -18.96 -18.99 11.02
N ILE A 218 -18.93 -18.39 9.83
CA ILE A 218 -20.11 -17.83 9.15
C ILE A 218 -21.03 -18.94 8.61
N ARG A 219 -20.56 -20.20 8.57
CA ARG A 219 -21.33 -21.38 8.14
C ARG A 219 -22.17 -22.05 9.25
N LEU A 220 -22.14 -21.54 10.48
CA LEU A 220 -22.97 -22.04 11.59
C LEU A 220 -23.98 -20.97 12.02
N GLY A 221 -24.85 -20.58 11.09
CA GLY A 221 -26.09 -19.85 11.32
C GLY A 221 -27.24 -20.59 10.66
#